data_AF-A0A4R4YXP0-F1
#
_entry.id   AF-A0A4R4YXP0-F1
#
_cell.length_a   1.000
_cell.length_b   1.000
_cell.length_c   1.000
_cell.angle_alpha   90.00
_cell.angle_beta   90.00
_cell.angle_gamma   90.00
#
_symmetry.space_group_name_H-M   'P 1'
#
loop_
_entity.id
_entity.type
_entity.pdbx_description
1 polymer ?
#
loop_
_entity_poly.entity_id
_entity_poly.type
_entity_poly.pdbx_seq_one_letter_code
_entity_poly.pdbx_strand_id
1 'polypeptide(L)'
;MSGRDELLGAAEALERLAAVSTGGDWRVGGLLATRPDVVADLGGGSTEHVAEARAGSARWIAALSPALAGPLAAWLRSVARAEPVDAEALAFARALRRRLPGPSSTHG
;
A
#
# COMPACT_ATOMS: atom_id res chain seq x y z
N MET A 1 9.80 12.14 18.88
CA MET A 1 9.50 10.83 18.26
C MET A 1 10.81 10.29 17.73
N SER A 2 11.22 9.08 18.13
CA SER A 2 12.49 8.48 17.68
C SER A 2 12.38 8.04 16.21
N GLY A 3 13.50 7.93 15.50
CA GLY A 3 13.51 7.37 14.14
C GLY A 3 12.93 5.94 14.11
N ARG A 4 13.18 5.15 15.16
CA ARG A 4 12.52 3.86 15.37
C ARG A 4 11.00 3.98 15.40
N ASP A 5 10.47 4.94 16.17
CA ASP A 5 9.01 5.13 16.30
C ASP A 5 8.38 5.56 14.97
N GLU A 6 9.09 6.36 14.16
CA GLU A 6 8.64 6.77 12.83
C GLU A 6 8.49 5.56 11.89
N LEU A 7 9.46 4.65 11.89
CA LEU A 7 9.45 3.43 11.08
C LEU A 7 8.32 2.48 11.50
N LEU A 8 8.15 2.27 12.82
CA LEU A 8 7.07 1.44 13.35
C LEU A 8 5.70 2.04 13.04
N GLY A 9 5.52 3.35 13.23
CA GLY A 9 4.27 4.04 12.91
C GLY A 9 3.93 4.02 11.43
N ALA A 10 4.94 4.06 10.54
CA ALA A 10 4.74 3.89 9.11
C ALA A 10 4.30 2.45 8.75
N ALA A 11 4.91 1.43 9.37
CA ALA A 11 4.54 0.03 9.17
C ALA A 11 3.07 -0.23 9.55
N GLU A 12 2.65 0.24 10.72
CA GLU A 12 1.26 0.09 11.16
C GLU A 12 0.26 0.86 10.28
N ALA A 13 0.63 2.06 9.84
CA ALA A 13 -0.25 2.85 8.99
C ALA A 13 -0.45 2.18 7.61
N LEU A 14 0.58 1.52 7.09
CA LEU A 14 0.50 0.76 5.85
C LEU A 14 -0.42 -0.46 6.00
N GLU A 15 -0.28 -1.22 7.09
CA GLU A 15 -1.15 -2.37 7.37
C GLU A 15 -2.61 -1.95 7.57
N ARG A 16 -2.86 -0.84 8.27
CA ARG A 16 -4.22 -0.29 8.44
C ARG A 16 -4.84 0.09 7.11
N LEU A 17 -4.09 0.71 6.20
CA LEU A 17 -4.59 1.03 4.86
C LEU A 17 -4.90 -0.25 4.07
N ALA A 18 -4.03 -1.25 4.12
CA ALA A 18 -4.24 -2.51 3.42
C ALA A 18 -5.46 -3.28 3.93
N ALA A 19 -5.71 -3.26 5.24
CA ALA A 19 -6.85 -3.92 5.87
C ALA A 19 -8.21 -3.38 5.43
N VAL A 20 -8.28 -2.13 4.94
CA VAL A 20 -9.51 -1.51 4.45
C VAL A 20 -9.56 -1.40 2.91
N SER A 21 -8.57 -1.97 2.21
CA SER A 21 -8.50 -1.98 0.76
C SER A 21 -9.01 -3.32 0.21
N THR A 22 -9.48 -3.34 -1.04
CA THR A 22 -9.81 -4.60 -1.74
C THR A 22 -8.56 -5.49 -1.76
N GLY A 23 -8.64 -6.67 -1.15
CA GLY A 23 -7.54 -7.63 -1.09
C GLY A 23 -7.29 -8.32 -2.43
N GLY A 24 -6.58 -9.45 -2.41
CA GLY A 24 -6.27 -10.24 -3.60
C GLY A 24 -5.09 -9.73 -4.41
N ASP A 25 -4.82 -10.40 -5.52
CA ASP A 25 -3.74 -10.02 -6.43
C ASP A 25 -4.26 -9.05 -7.48
N TRP A 26 -3.77 -7.81 -7.46
CA TRP A 26 -4.24 -6.79 -8.38
C TRP A 26 -3.51 -6.91 -9.71
N ARG A 27 -4.28 -7.00 -10.80
CA ARG A 27 -3.75 -7.09 -12.16
C ARG A 27 -4.44 -6.10 -13.08
N VAL A 28 -3.70 -5.65 -14.09
CA VAL A 28 -4.31 -4.95 -15.22
C VAL A 28 -5.12 -5.98 -16.00
N GLY A 29 -6.43 -5.80 -16.03
CA GLY A 29 -7.38 -6.62 -16.75
C GLY A 29 -7.54 -6.16 -18.20
N GLY A 30 -8.78 -6.20 -18.67
CA GLY A 30 -9.16 -5.68 -19.99
C GLY A 30 -9.35 -4.15 -19.98
N LEU A 31 -10.31 -3.70 -20.78
CA LEU A 31 -10.73 -2.31 -20.78
C LEU A 31 -12.08 -2.19 -20.08
N LEU A 32 -12.23 -1.20 -19.20
CA LEU A 32 -13.52 -0.66 -18.81
C LEU A 32 -13.78 0.56 -19.70
N ALA A 33 -14.76 0.43 -20.58
CA ALA A 33 -14.95 1.34 -21.71
C ALA A 33 -13.68 1.48 -22.58
N THR A 34 -12.99 2.62 -22.51
CA THR A 34 -11.77 2.92 -23.29
C THR A 34 -10.50 2.91 -22.46
N ARG A 35 -10.60 2.64 -21.15
CA ARG A 35 -9.46 2.73 -20.23
C ARG A 35 -9.14 1.38 -19.61
N PRO A 36 -7.85 1.12 -19.32
CA PRO A 36 -7.45 -0.05 -18.55
C PRO A 36 -8.20 -0.19 -17.24
N ASP A 37 -8.72 -1.39 -17.03
CA ASP A 37 -9.32 -1.83 -15.79
C ASP A 37 -8.27 -2.49 -14.90
N VAL A 38 -8.26 -2.18 -13.61
CA VAL A 38 -7.50 -2.89 -12.60
C VAL A 38 -8.47 -3.71 -11.78
N VAL A 39 -8.22 -5.02 -11.73
CA VAL A 39 -9.05 -5.97 -11.00
C VAL A 39 -8.24 -6.69 -9.94
N ALA A 40 -8.89 -7.03 -8.83
CA ALA A 40 -8.36 -7.93 -7.82
C ALA A 40 -8.76 -9.37 -8.16
N ASP A 41 -7.79 -10.27 -8.27
CA ASP A 41 -8.02 -11.71 -8.31
C ASP A 41 -8.15 -12.25 -6.88
N LEU A 42 -9.33 -12.76 -6.55
CA LEU A 42 -9.67 -13.27 -5.22
C LEU A 42 -9.42 -14.78 -5.11
N GLY A 43 -8.94 -15.43 -6.17
CA GLY A 43 -8.84 -16.88 -6.29
C GLY A 43 -10.16 -17.53 -6.71
N GLY A 44 -10.09 -18.80 -7.12
CA GLY A 44 -11.27 -19.58 -7.50
C GLY A 44 -12.02 -19.05 -8.73
N GLY A 45 -11.38 -18.19 -9.54
CA GLY A 45 -11.98 -17.55 -10.72
C GLY A 45 -12.79 -16.28 -10.42
N SER A 46 -12.83 -15.82 -9.16
CA SER A 46 -13.52 -14.59 -8.78
C SER A 46 -12.61 -13.38 -8.94
N THR A 47 -13.13 -12.32 -9.57
CA THR A 47 -12.43 -11.03 -9.68
C THR A 47 -13.33 -9.87 -9.27
N GLU A 48 -12.75 -8.87 -8.63
CA GLU A 48 -13.44 -7.63 -8.24
C GLU A 48 -12.79 -6.42 -8.95
N HIS A 49 -13.61 -5.49 -9.45
CA HIS A 49 -13.11 -4.24 -10.02
C HIS A 49 -12.53 -3.34 -8.92
N VAL A 50 -11.30 -2.87 -9.12
CA VAL A 50 -10.61 -1.97 -8.20
C VAL A 50 -10.60 -0.53 -8.73
N ALA A 51 -10.16 -0.33 -9.97
CA ALA A 51 -10.02 1.01 -10.54
C ALA A 51 -9.97 1.03 -12.07
N GLU A 52 -10.62 2.04 -12.64
CA GLU A 52 -10.39 2.47 -14.02
C GLU A 52 -9.24 3.50 -14.05
N ALA A 53 -8.19 3.24 -14.83
CA ALA A 53 -7.00 4.10 -14.84
C ALA A 53 -6.39 4.30 -16.23
N ARG A 54 -5.58 5.36 -16.39
CA ARG A 54 -4.71 5.50 -17.58
C ARG A 54 -3.68 4.37 -17.61
N ALA A 55 -3.23 3.96 -18.79
CA ALA A 55 -2.32 2.81 -18.95
C ALA A 55 -1.07 2.83 -18.07
N GLY A 56 -0.40 3.99 -17.97
CA GLY A 56 0.76 4.12 -17.07
C GLY A 56 0.40 3.98 -15.59
N SER A 57 -0.74 4.55 -15.18
CA SER A 57 -1.24 4.49 -13.80
C SER A 57 -1.74 3.10 -13.41
N ALA A 58 -2.41 2.39 -14.31
CA ALA A 58 -2.90 1.03 -14.07
C ALA A 58 -1.76 0.07 -13.67
N ARG A 59 -0.60 0.21 -14.31
CA ARG A 59 0.60 -0.58 -13.99
C ARG A 59 1.14 -0.25 -12.59
N TRP A 60 1.18 1.03 -12.22
CA TRP A 60 1.59 1.44 -10.88
C TRP A 60 0.63 0.95 -9.80
N ILE A 61 -0.68 1.04 -10.04
CA ILE A 61 -1.72 0.59 -9.11
C ILE A 61 -1.61 -0.92 -8.88
N ALA A 62 -1.52 -1.71 -9.95
CA ALA A 62 -1.36 -3.16 -9.84
C ALA A 62 -0.07 -3.55 -9.11
N ALA A 63 1.05 -2.90 -9.43
CA ALA A 63 2.34 -3.19 -8.81
C ALA A 63 2.40 -2.79 -7.31
N LEU A 64 1.69 -1.74 -6.91
CA LEU A 64 1.65 -1.23 -5.53
C LEU A 64 0.37 -1.63 -4.79
N SER A 65 -0.17 -2.81 -5.09
CA SER A 65 -1.38 -3.33 -4.47
C SER A 65 -1.23 -3.56 -2.95
N PRO A 66 -2.35 -3.72 -2.21
CA PRO A 66 -2.33 -4.03 -0.78
C PRO A 66 -1.51 -5.27 -0.41
N ALA A 67 -1.25 -6.19 -1.34
CA ALA A 67 -0.42 -7.38 -1.13
C ALA A 67 1.03 -7.03 -0.71
N LEU A 68 1.55 -5.85 -1.10
CA LEU A 68 2.88 -5.39 -0.67
C LEU A 68 2.94 -4.90 0.79
N ALA A 69 1.80 -4.65 1.43
CA ALA A 69 1.77 -4.06 2.76
C ALA A 69 2.49 -4.92 3.80
N GLY A 70 2.26 -6.24 3.79
CA GLY A 70 2.90 -7.17 4.71
C GLY A 70 4.43 -7.18 4.59
N PRO A 71 5.00 -7.47 3.40
CA PRO A 71 6.44 -7.43 3.17
C PRO A 71 7.08 -6.06 3.51
N LEU A 72 6.45 -4.95 3.12
CA LEU A 72 6.97 -3.60 3.41
C LEU A 72 6.91 -3.25 4.90
N ALA A 73 5.83 -3.59 5.59
CA ALA A 73 5.71 -3.39 7.04
C ALA A 73 6.72 -4.26 7.80
N ALA A 74 6.96 -5.50 7.36
CA ALA A 74 8.00 -6.36 7.92
C ALA A 74 9.40 -5.76 7.70
N TRP A 75 9.70 -5.26 6.51
CA TRP A 75 10.96 -4.56 6.22
C TRP A 75 11.15 -3.33 7.13
N LEU A 76 10.14 -2.47 7.25
CA LEU A 76 10.17 -1.29 8.13
C LEU A 76 10.43 -1.66 9.59
N ARG A 77 9.78 -2.73 10.10
CA ARG A 77 10.02 -3.24 11.45
C ARG A 77 11.43 -3.84 11.62
N SER A 78 11.97 -4.46 10.57
CA SER A 78 13.32 -5.00 10.58
C SER A 78 14.36 -3.89 10.69
N VAL A 79 14.27 -2.86 9.84
CA VAL A 79 15.21 -1.73 9.88
C VAL A 79 15.05 -0.87 11.14
N ALA A 80 13.87 -0.85 11.76
CA ALA A 80 13.64 -0.19 13.05
C ALA A 80 14.37 -0.86 14.23
N ARG A 81 14.84 -2.11 14.07
CA ARG A 81 15.64 -2.84 15.07
C ARG A 81 17.14 -2.68 14.85
N ALA A 82 17.56 -2.14 13.70
CA ALA A 82 18.96 -1.91 13.40
C ALA A 82 19.46 -0.63 14.09
N GLU A 83 20.72 -0.65 14.55
CA GLU A 83 21.42 0.51 15.10
C GLU A 83 22.76 0.66 14.36
N PRO A 84 23.03 1.81 13.70
CA PRO A 84 22.17 2.98 13.60
C PRO A 84 20.95 2.76 12.70
N VAL A 85 19.89 3.55 12.92
CA VAL A 85 18.71 3.58 12.05
C VAL A 85 19.10 4.11 10.66
N ASP A 86 18.68 3.40 9.62
CA ASP A 86 18.92 3.78 8.22
C ASP A 86 18.19 5.09 7.85
N ALA A 87 18.95 6.06 7.33
CA ALA A 87 18.44 7.38 6.95
C ALA A 87 17.48 7.35 5.75
N GLU A 88 17.70 6.46 4.78
CA GLU A 88 16.85 6.30 3.61
C GLU A 88 15.55 5.59 3.98
N ALA A 89 15.60 4.64 4.91
CA ALA A 89 14.40 4.05 5.48
C ALA A 89 13.52 5.11 6.19
N LEU A 90 14.15 6.05 6.92
CA LEU A 90 13.44 7.17 7.53
C LEU A 90 12.85 8.11 6.48
N ALA A 91 13.60 8.45 5.43
CA ALA A 91 13.12 9.29 4.35
C ALA A 91 11.89 8.67 3.67
N PHE A 92 11.94 7.35 3.41
CA PHE A 92 10.82 6.58 2.89
C PHE A 92 9.61 6.61 3.83
N ALA A 93 9.80 6.28 5.12
CA ALA A 93 8.71 6.26 6.10
C ALA A 93 8.00 7.62 6.22
N ARG A 94 8.76 8.72 6.22
CA ARG A 94 8.22 10.08 6.22
C ARG A 94 7.46 10.39 4.94
N ALA A 95 8.00 10.00 3.78
CA ALA A 95 7.34 10.18 2.49
C ALA A 95 6.02 9.40 2.41
N LEU A 96 5.99 8.18 2.95
CA LEU A 96 4.80 7.34 3.03
C LEU A 96 3.76 7.97 3.97
N ARG A 97 4.15 8.35 5.19
CA ARG A 97 3.25 8.96 6.19
C ARG A 97 2.60 10.25 5.73
N ARG A 98 3.26 11.05 4.88
CA ARG A 98 2.65 12.26 4.27
C ARG A 98 1.56 11.95 3.25
N ARG A 99 1.54 10.74 2.68
CA ARG A 99 0.60 10.32 1.64
C ARG A 99 -0.53 9.45 2.18
N LEU A 100 -0.25 8.69 3.24
CA LEU A 100 -1.27 7.87 3.88
C LEU A 100 -2.35 8.75 4.49
N PRO A 101 -3.63 8.38 4.35
CA PRO A 101 -4.70 9.08 5.05
C PRO A 101 -4.43 9.05 6.56
N GLY A 102 -4.75 10.16 7.23
CA GLY A 102 -4.80 10.18 8.69
C GLY A 102 -5.80 9.13 9.19
N PRO A 103 -5.78 8.79 10.51
CA PRO A 103 -6.88 8.02 11.07
C PRO A 103 -8.19 8.74 10.71
N SER A 104 -9.08 8.06 9.98
CA SER A 104 -10.36 8.62 9.59
C SER A 104 -11.06 9.10 10.85
N SER A 105 -11.25 10.41 11.00
CA SER A 105 -12.17 10.94 12.00
C SER A 105 -13.56 10.46 11.58
N THR A 106 -14.07 9.43 12.25
CA THR A 106 -15.45 8.98 12.10
C THR A 106 -16.35 10.20 12.29
N HIS A 107 -16.92 10.71 11.20
CA HIS A 107 -18.02 11.66 11.31
C HIS A 107 -19.23 10.82 11.69
N GLY A 108 -19.68 11.01 12.93
CA GLY A 108 -20.91 10.43 13.46
C GLY A 108 -22.16 11.08 12.88
#